data_AF-A0A924YYR1-F1
#
_entry.id   AF-A0A924YYR1-F1
#
_cell.length_a   1.000
_cell.length_b   1.000
_cell.length_c   1.000
_cell.angle_alpha   90.00
_cell.angle_beta   90.00
_cell.angle_gamma   90.00
#
_symmetry.space_group_name_H-M   'P 1'
#
loop_
_entity.id
_entity.type
_entity.pdbx_description
1 polymer ?
#
loop_
_entity_poly.entity_id
_entity_poly.type
_entity_poly.pdbx_seq_one_letter_code
_entity_poly.pdbx_strand_id
1 'polypeptide(L)'
;MSAASLESRISKTKVIATIGPASESREMLKALVEAGVDVFRLNFAHGKHEWLHGLVESIRSVSAELKQPIGLLADLSGPKIRLGAVPGDDFVCELGATIEFVRGEQTQEPGKLTCTYEQLIDDVRPGDRILMADGTVSLKVVECNPTAGWVRCVVNGPGRVRSRQGVNLPGVALSTPSLTEKDREDLAWALEHELDFVGLSFVRSGKDVRELREAITAAKPKVTPLIVSKIEKMEAIDDLDAILTETDAVMVARG
;
A
#
# COMPACT_ATOMS: atom_id res chain seq x y z
N MET A 1 -47.48 27.06 1.46
CA MET A 1 -46.03 27.10 1.14
C MET A 1 -45.31 27.70 2.34
N SER A 2 -44.50 26.93 3.05
CA SER A 2 -43.45 27.49 3.92
C SER A 2 -42.11 26.92 3.50
N ALA A 3 -41.22 27.84 3.14
CA ALA A 3 -39.88 27.66 2.66
C ALA A 3 -38.96 27.16 3.78
N ALA A 4 -38.98 25.85 4.02
CA ALA A 4 -37.83 25.15 4.55
C ALA A 4 -37.48 24.04 3.56
N SER A 5 -37.13 24.46 2.34
CA SER A 5 -36.25 23.66 1.50
C SER A 5 -34.98 23.45 2.31
N LEU A 6 -34.89 22.29 2.97
CA LEU A 6 -33.61 21.61 3.12
C LEU A 6 -33.11 21.40 1.69
N GLU A 7 -32.52 22.46 1.11
CA GLU A 7 -31.51 22.31 0.09
C GLU A 7 -30.62 21.21 0.64
N SER A 8 -30.63 20.04 -0.01
CA SER A 8 -29.62 19.04 0.27
C SER A 8 -28.31 19.79 0.12
N ARG A 9 -27.66 20.09 1.24
CA ARG A 9 -26.39 20.81 1.21
C ARG A 9 -25.46 19.88 0.46
N ILE A 10 -25.27 20.17 -0.83
CA ILE A 10 -24.43 19.36 -1.70
C ILE A 10 -23.07 19.36 -1.03
N SER A 11 -22.66 18.19 -0.53
CA SER A 11 -21.34 18.06 0.07
C SER A 11 -20.31 18.35 -1.02
N LYS A 12 -19.48 19.37 -0.78
CA LYS A 12 -18.39 19.72 -1.69
C LYS A 12 -17.21 18.75 -1.55
N THR A 13 -17.08 18.13 -0.38
CA THR A 13 -16.05 17.16 -0.07
C THR A 13 -16.61 15.76 -0.22
N LYS A 14 -15.87 14.93 -0.96
CA LYS A 14 -16.22 13.55 -1.22
C LYS A 14 -15.66 12.61 -0.16
N VAL A 15 -16.38 11.55 0.15
CA VAL A 15 -15.99 10.57 1.17
C VAL A 15 -15.53 9.28 0.49
N ILE A 16 -14.31 8.87 0.81
CA ILE A 16 -13.74 7.58 0.39
C ILE A 16 -13.73 6.65 1.59
N ALA A 17 -14.37 5.49 1.49
CA ALA A 17 -14.40 4.48 2.55
C ALA A 17 -13.67 3.20 2.11
N THR A 18 -12.81 2.66 2.95
CA THR A 18 -12.17 1.37 2.68
C THR A 18 -13.09 0.23 3.08
N ILE A 19 -13.31 -0.72 2.17
CA ILE A 19 -14.11 -1.90 2.47
C ILE A 19 -13.24 -3.05 2.98
N GLY A 20 -13.74 -3.76 3.98
CA GLY A 20 -13.20 -5.02 4.47
C GLY A 20 -14.28 -5.91 5.07
N PRO A 21 -13.90 -6.98 5.79
CA PRO A 21 -14.85 -7.96 6.33
C PRO A 21 -15.96 -7.40 7.22
N ALA A 22 -15.68 -6.30 7.92
CA ALA A 22 -16.67 -5.63 8.78
C ALA A 22 -17.72 -4.81 7.98
N SER A 23 -17.50 -4.61 6.68
CA SER A 23 -18.30 -3.69 5.86
C SER A 23 -18.64 -4.22 4.46
N GLU A 24 -18.49 -5.53 4.22
CA GLU A 24 -18.71 -6.15 2.90
C GLU A 24 -20.16 -6.60 2.66
N SER A 25 -20.99 -6.68 3.72
CA SER A 25 -22.38 -7.09 3.57
C SER A 25 -23.16 -6.05 2.76
N ARG A 26 -24.13 -6.53 1.97
CA ARG A 26 -24.95 -5.67 1.12
C ARG A 26 -25.68 -4.60 1.93
N GLU A 27 -26.22 -4.97 3.10
CA GLU A 27 -26.91 -4.06 4.01
C GLU A 27 -25.99 -2.95 4.51
N MET A 28 -24.74 -3.29 4.83
CA MET A 28 -23.76 -2.31 5.28
C MET A 28 -23.29 -1.41 4.14
N LEU A 29 -23.03 -1.96 2.95
CA LEU A 29 -22.71 -1.16 1.77
C LEU A 29 -23.79 -0.13 1.49
N LYS A 30 -25.07 -0.54 1.54
CA LYS A 30 -26.21 0.37 1.38
C LYS A 30 -26.21 1.46 2.46
N ALA A 31 -26.04 1.08 3.73
CA ALA A 31 -26.00 2.02 4.84
C ALA A 31 -24.85 3.04 4.72
N LEU A 32 -23.67 2.61 4.22
CA LEU A 32 -22.52 3.47 3.99
C LEU A 32 -22.77 4.48 2.86
N VAL A 33 -23.43 4.05 1.77
CA VAL A 33 -23.79 4.94 0.66
C VAL A 33 -24.83 5.96 1.10
N GLU A 34 -25.86 5.53 1.83
CA GLU A 34 -26.88 6.42 2.40
C GLU A 34 -26.29 7.41 3.42
N ALA A 35 -25.23 7.01 4.13
CA ALA A 35 -24.45 7.88 5.03
C ALA A 35 -23.55 8.88 4.28
N GLY A 36 -23.36 8.73 2.98
CA GLY A 36 -22.66 9.69 2.11
C GLY A 36 -21.29 9.25 1.59
N VAL A 37 -21.01 7.94 1.52
CA VAL A 37 -19.81 7.45 0.82
C VAL A 37 -19.95 7.65 -0.69
N ASP A 38 -18.97 8.29 -1.31
CA ASP A 38 -18.92 8.52 -2.76
C ASP A 38 -18.02 7.50 -3.48
N VAL A 39 -16.97 7.00 -2.83
CA VAL A 39 -16.00 6.06 -3.41
C VAL A 39 -15.68 4.95 -2.41
N PHE A 40 -15.73 3.71 -2.86
CA PHE A 40 -15.19 2.58 -2.10
C PHE A 40 -13.75 2.27 -2.53
N ARG A 41 -12.84 2.29 -1.55
CA ARG A 41 -11.45 1.88 -1.69
C ARG A 41 -11.32 0.38 -1.43
N LEU A 42 -10.75 -0.33 -2.41
CA LEU A 42 -10.43 -1.75 -2.35
C LEU A 42 -8.93 -1.89 -2.12
N ASN A 43 -8.54 -2.49 -1.00
CA ASN A 43 -7.12 -2.62 -0.62
C ASN A 43 -6.54 -3.96 -1.12
N PHE A 44 -5.73 -3.91 -2.18
CA PHE A 44 -5.16 -5.10 -2.82
C PHE A 44 -3.98 -5.71 -2.05
N ALA A 45 -3.48 -5.04 -1.01
CA ALA A 45 -2.48 -5.63 -0.10
C ALA A 45 -3.03 -6.81 0.71
N HIS A 46 -4.36 -6.94 0.81
CA HIS A 46 -5.04 -7.97 1.59
C HIS A 46 -6.16 -8.70 0.82
N GLY A 47 -6.77 -8.04 -0.18
CA GLY A 47 -7.85 -8.61 -0.98
C GLY A 47 -7.36 -9.66 -1.98
N LYS A 48 -8.02 -10.82 -2.02
CA LYS A 48 -7.91 -11.78 -3.12
C LYS A 48 -8.92 -11.41 -4.21
N HIS A 49 -8.56 -11.64 -5.48
CA HIS A 49 -9.43 -11.32 -6.63
C HIS A 49 -10.83 -11.96 -6.54
N GLU A 50 -10.93 -13.19 -6.05
CA GLU A 50 -12.23 -13.87 -5.85
C GLU A 50 -13.15 -13.11 -4.88
N TRP A 51 -12.60 -12.65 -3.76
CA TRP A 51 -13.36 -11.86 -2.78
C TRP A 51 -13.73 -10.47 -3.34
N LEU A 52 -12.78 -9.83 -4.02
CA LEU A 52 -12.99 -8.52 -4.64
C LEU A 52 -14.06 -8.57 -5.73
N HIS A 53 -14.17 -9.67 -6.47
CA HIS A 53 -15.17 -9.86 -7.52
C HIS A 53 -16.59 -9.76 -6.97
N GLY A 54 -16.92 -10.59 -5.97
CA GLY A 54 -18.24 -10.54 -5.33
C GLY A 54 -18.54 -9.20 -4.67
N LEU A 55 -17.50 -8.55 -4.12
CA LEU A 55 -17.65 -7.22 -3.54
C LEU A 55 -17.96 -6.14 -4.60
N VAL A 56 -17.27 -6.14 -5.73
CA VAL A 56 -17.51 -5.19 -6.84
C VAL A 56 -18.92 -5.36 -7.41
N GLU A 57 -19.38 -6.60 -7.60
CA GLU A 57 -20.75 -6.88 -8.05
C GLU A 57 -21.79 -6.36 -7.06
N SER A 58 -21.57 -6.58 -5.76
CA SER A 58 -22.44 -6.09 -4.69
C SER A 58 -22.52 -4.56 -4.67
N ILE A 59 -21.38 -3.87 -4.74
CA ILE A 59 -21.31 -2.40 -4.80
C ILE A 59 -22.06 -1.86 -6.02
N ARG A 60 -21.87 -2.46 -7.20
CA ARG A 60 -22.57 -2.05 -8.43
C ARG A 60 -24.07 -2.27 -8.35
N SER A 61 -24.50 -3.37 -7.73
CA SER A 61 -25.92 -3.63 -7.48
C SER A 61 -26.53 -2.59 -6.54
N VAL A 62 -25.83 -2.21 -5.46
CA VAL A 62 -26.25 -1.14 -4.53
C VAL A 62 -26.31 0.22 -5.24
N SER A 63 -25.28 0.55 -6.03
CA SER A 63 -25.24 1.76 -6.87
C SER A 63 -26.48 1.88 -7.77
N ALA A 64 -26.83 0.79 -8.47
CA ALA A 64 -27.99 0.73 -9.36
C ALA A 64 -29.33 0.81 -8.60
N GLU A 65 -29.44 0.12 -7.45
CA GLU A 65 -30.63 0.13 -6.59
C GLU A 65 -30.93 1.54 -6.05
N LEU A 66 -29.89 2.21 -5.53
CA LEU A 66 -29.99 3.55 -4.96
C LEU A 66 -30.01 4.66 -6.01
N LYS A 67 -29.69 4.34 -7.27
CA LYS A 67 -29.51 5.30 -8.37
C LYS A 67 -28.49 6.40 -8.03
N GLN A 68 -27.44 6.02 -7.32
CA GLN A 68 -26.35 6.91 -6.91
C GLN A 68 -25.05 6.37 -7.49
N PRO A 69 -24.29 7.17 -8.26
CA PRO A 69 -22.99 6.75 -8.76
C PRO A 69 -22.02 6.58 -7.60
N ILE A 70 -21.37 5.42 -7.53
CA ILE A 70 -20.36 5.08 -6.52
C ILE A 70 -19.08 4.73 -7.27
N GLY A 71 -17.99 5.44 -6.96
CA GLY A 71 -16.68 5.16 -7.52
C GLY A 71 -15.98 3.97 -6.85
N LEU A 72 -15.12 3.30 -7.59
CA LEU A 72 -14.27 2.21 -7.11
C LEU A 72 -12.80 2.58 -7.28
N LEU A 73 -12.05 2.57 -6.17
CA LEU A 73 -10.61 2.80 -6.14
C LEU A 73 -9.87 1.49 -5.89
N ALA A 74 -9.12 1.03 -6.88
CA ALA A 74 -8.14 -0.05 -6.74
C ALA A 74 -6.87 0.50 -6.08
N ASP A 75 -6.66 0.27 -4.79
CA ASP A 75 -5.42 0.68 -4.10
C ASP A 75 -4.38 -0.45 -4.20
N LEU A 76 -3.43 -0.30 -5.13
CA LEU A 76 -2.35 -1.24 -5.37
C LEU A 76 -1.43 -1.31 -4.16
N SER A 77 -0.86 -2.48 -3.90
CA SER A 77 -0.07 -2.72 -2.69
C SER A 77 1.26 -1.97 -2.72
N GLY A 78 1.89 -1.88 -3.90
CA GLY A 78 3.26 -1.39 -4.05
C GLY A 78 4.29 -2.28 -3.36
N PRO A 79 5.57 -1.86 -3.32
CA PRO A 79 6.69 -2.63 -2.78
C PRO A 79 6.72 -2.65 -1.23
N LYS A 80 5.64 -3.13 -0.61
CA LYS A 80 5.54 -3.21 0.85
C LYS A 80 6.47 -4.29 1.40
N ILE A 81 7.49 -3.89 2.15
CA ILE A 81 8.42 -4.80 2.78
C ILE A 81 7.81 -5.32 4.09
N ARG A 82 7.88 -6.63 4.29
CA ARG A 82 7.41 -7.29 5.51
C ARG A 82 8.46 -8.25 6.03
N LEU A 83 8.49 -8.46 7.34
CA LEU A 83 9.29 -9.54 7.93
C LEU A 83 8.82 -10.90 7.42
N GLY A 84 9.77 -11.81 7.23
CA GLY A 84 9.49 -13.21 6.96
C GLY A 84 8.93 -13.93 8.18
N ALA A 85 9.01 -15.26 8.17
CA ALA A 85 8.58 -16.06 9.32
C ALA A 85 9.53 -15.83 10.51
N VAL A 86 8.97 -15.41 11.65
CA VAL A 86 9.68 -15.27 12.91
C VAL A 86 9.45 -16.53 13.74
N PRO A 87 10.49 -17.27 14.16
CA PRO A 87 10.33 -18.45 15.00
C PRO A 87 9.54 -18.13 16.28
N GLY A 88 8.48 -18.91 16.55
CA GLY A 88 7.58 -18.70 17.69
C GLY A 88 6.66 -17.47 17.58
N ASP A 89 6.72 -16.74 16.47
CA ASP A 89 5.95 -15.51 16.18
C ASP A 89 6.07 -14.41 17.25
N ASP A 90 7.15 -14.43 18.04
CA ASP A 90 7.42 -13.48 19.12
C ASP A 90 8.94 -13.33 19.31
N PHE A 91 9.55 -12.35 18.63
CA PHE A 91 10.97 -12.07 18.77
C PHE A 91 11.18 -10.76 19.53
N VAL A 92 11.97 -10.81 20.60
CA VAL A 92 12.26 -9.66 21.46
C VAL A 92 13.56 -9.00 20.98
N CYS A 93 13.45 -7.75 20.55
CA CYS A 93 14.59 -6.90 20.21
C CYS A 93 15.02 -6.14 21.47
N GLU A 94 16.04 -6.64 22.16
CA GLU A 94 16.65 -5.96 23.32
C GLU A 94 17.55 -4.81 22.88
N LEU A 95 17.55 -3.71 23.64
CA LEU A 95 18.37 -2.54 23.32
C LEU A 95 19.86 -2.91 23.26
N GLY A 96 20.54 -2.53 22.18
CA GLY A 96 21.95 -2.82 21.97
C GLY A 96 22.24 -4.25 21.46
N ALA A 97 21.23 -5.11 21.37
CA ALA A 97 21.42 -6.45 20.80
C ALA A 97 21.75 -6.39 19.31
N THR A 98 22.52 -7.37 18.85
CA THR A 98 22.84 -7.55 17.43
C THR A 98 21.78 -8.42 16.77
N ILE A 99 21.27 -7.93 15.63
CA ILE A 99 20.33 -8.66 14.77
C ILE A 99 20.91 -8.68 13.36
N GLU A 100 20.75 -9.80 12.65
CA GLU A 100 21.22 -9.95 11.27
C GLU A 100 20.05 -10.21 10.33
N PHE A 101 19.94 -9.42 9.25
CA PHE A 101 19.06 -9.75 8.13
C PHE A 101 19.80 -10.65 7.15
N VAL A 102 19.16 -11.74 6.73
CA VAL A 102 19.69 -12.69 5.73
C VAL A 102 18.71 -12.88 4.57
N ARG A 103 19.22 -13.33 3.42
CA ARG A 103 18.39 -13.64 2.24
C ARG A 103 17.52 -14.88 2.49
N GLY A 104 16.41 -14.96 1.76
CA GLY A 104 15.46 -16.07 1.83
C GLY A 104 14.20 -15.72 2.63
N GLU A 105 13.23 -16.63 2.61
CA GLU A 105 11.90 -16.39 3.18
C GLU A 105 11.83 -16.64 4.70
N GLN A 106 12.69 -17.53 5.21
CA GLN A 106 12.67 -17.97 6.61
C GLN A 106 14.08 -18.28 7.12
N THR A 107 14.27 -18.12 8.41
CA THR A 107 15.46 -18.58 9.13
C THR A 107 15.05 -19.15 10.49
N GLN A 108 15.78 -20.17 10.94
CA GLN A 108 15.64 -20.77 12.27
C GLN A 108 16.79 -20.36 13.19
N GLU A 109 17.74 -19.58 12.69
CA GLU A 109 18.92 -19.16 13.44
C GLU A 109 18.57 -18.03 14.43
N PRO A 110 18.92 -18.17 15.72
CA PRO A 110 18.70 -17.11 16.70
C PRO A 110 19.38 -15.81 16.30
N GLY A 111 18.68 -14.68 16.47
CA GLY A 111 19.21 -13.36 16.14
C GLY A 111 19.21 -13.03 14.64
N LYS A 112 18.72 -13.94 13.78
CA LYS A 112 18.57 -13.69 12.35
C LYS A 112 17.11 -13.47 11.98
N LEU A 113 16.88 -12.53 11.06
CA LEU A 113 15.58 -12.23 10.49
C LEU A 113 15.66 -12.24 8.96
N THR A 114 14.52 -12.45 8.33
CA THR A 114 14.35 -12.32 6.88
C THR A 114 13.26 -11.30 6.58
N CYS A 115 13.18 -10.86 5.33
CA CYS A 115 12.06 -10.03 4.87
C CYS A 115 11.69 -10.36 3.43
N THR A 116 10.51 -9.92 3.00
CA THR A 116 10.00 -10.11 1.63
C THR A 116 10.80 -9.34 0.57
N TYR A 117 11.74 -8.49 0.98
CA TYR A 117 12.59 -7.71 0.10
C TYR A 117 14.04 -8.17 0.22
N GLU A 118 14.43 -9.17 -0.57
CA GLU A 118 15.79 -9.71 -0.50
C GLU A 118 16.87 -8.67 -0.85
N GLN A 119 16.56 -7.73 -1.75
CA GLN A 119 17.49 -6.64 -2.08
C GLN A 119 17.69 -5.63 -0.94
N LEU A 120 16.98 -5.75 0.19
CA LEU A 120 17.32 -5.02 1.41
C LEU A 120 18.82 -5.14 1.73
N ILE A 121 19.39 -6.33 1.54
CA ILE A 121 20.79 -6.62 1.84
C ILE A 121 21.76 -5.91 0.88
N ASP A 122 21.28 -5.55 -0.30
CA ASP A 122 22.04 -4.87 -1.34
C ASP A 122 21.91 -3.34 -1.24
N ASP A 123 20.74 -2.85 -0.80
CA ASP A 123 20.40 -1.42 -0.82
C ASP A 123 20.84 -0.66 0.43
N VAL A 124 20.86 -1.31 1.60
CA VAL A 124 21.19 -0.64 2.87
C VAL A 124 22.70 -0.50 3.09
N ARG A 125 23.08 0.56 3.79
CA ARG A 125 24.47 0.92 4.10
C ARG A 125 24.67 1.09 5.61
N PRO A 126 25.91 0.92 6.11
CA PRO A 126 26.22 1.27 7.49
C PRO A 126 25.79 2.70 7.82
N GLY A 127 25.03 2.85 8.91
CA GLY A 127 24.41 4.11 9.33
C GLY A 127 22.92 4.20 9.05
N ASP A 128 22.40 3.43 8.09
CA ASP A 128 20.97 3.43 7.75
C ASP A 128 20.12 2.88 8.89
N ARG A 129 18.83 3.23 8.85
CA ARG A 129 17.85 2.81 9.84
C ARG A 129 16.89 1.79 9.23
N ILE A 130 16.61 0.74 9.99
CA ILE A 130 15.55 -0.22 9.68
C ILE A 130 14.50 -0.10 10.76
N LEU A 131 13.28 0.22 10.39
CA LEU A 131 12.15 0.34 11.30
C LEU A 131 11.23 -0.87 11.14
N MET A 132 10.79 -1.44 12.25
CA MET A 132 9.89 -2.59 12.29
C MET A 132 8.74 -2.31 13.25
N ALA A 133 7.67 -3.12 13.19
CA ALA A 133 6.49 -2.98 14.04
C ALA A 133 5.93 -1.53 14.00
N ASP A 134 5.69 -1.05 12.77
CA ASP A 134 5.14 0.28 12.49
C ASP A 134 5.96 1.43 13.09
N GLY A 135 7.28 1.26 13.16
CA GLY A 135 8.22 2.27 13.65
C GLY A 135 8.58 2.15 15.12
N THR A 136 7.92 1.25 15.87
CA THR A 136 8.16 1.08 17.32
C THR A 136 9.54 0.49 17.59
N VAL A 137 9.98 -0.46 16.77
CA VAL A 137 11.32 -1.06 16.86
C VAL A 137 12.21 -0.40 15.82
N SER A 138 13.39 0.05 16.24
CA SER A 138 14.37 0.65 15.32
C SER A 138 15.72 -0.01 15.45
N LEU A 139 16.33 -0.31 14.30
CA LEU A 139 17.65 -0.86 14.16
C LEU A 139 18.53 0.14 13.43
N LYS A 140 19.82 0.13 13.75
CA LYS A 140 20.85 0.84 13.01
C LYS A 140 21.76 -0.16 12.34
N VAL A 141 21.92 -0.04 11.02
CA VAL A 141 22.83 -0.88 10.25
C VAL A 141 24.27 -0.54 10.67
N VAL A 142 25.05 -1.55 11.02
CA VAL A 142 26.45 -1.40 11.44
C VAL A 142 27.43 -2.01 10.44
N GLU A 143 27.01 -3.04 9.71
CA GLU A 143 27.87 -3.75 8.77
C GLU A 143 27.02 -4.46 7.70
N CYS A 144 27.47 -4.44 6.45
CA CYS A 144 26.82 -5.12 5.34
C CYS A 144 27.81 -6.06 4.66
N ASN A 145 27.36 -7.26 4.29
CA ASN A 145 28.09 -8.16 3.42
C ASN A 145 27.14 -8.75 2.36
N PRO A 146 26.88 -7.99 1.27
CA PRO A 146 25.97 -8.42 0.22
C PRO A 146 26.39 -9.73 -0.44
N THR A 147 27.70 -9.93 -0.65
CA THR A 147 28.26 -11.16 -1.24
C THR A 147 28.00 -12.39 -0.37
N ALA A 148 28.10 -12.25 0.95
CA ALA A 148 27.75 -13.31 1.90
C ALA A 148 26.24 -13.36 2.23
N GLY A 149 25.45 -12.43 1.70
CA GLY A 149 24.00 -12.41 1.82
C GLY A 149 23.47 -11.99 3.21
N TRP A 150 24.14 -11.08 3.91
CA TRP A 150 23.68 -10.60 5.22
C TRP A 150 23.96 -9.12 5.51
N VAL A 151 23.14 -8.55 6.41
CA VAL A 151 23.32 -7.22 6.99
C VAL A 151 23.18 -7.28 8.50
N ARG A 152 24.15 -6.74 9.23
CA ARG A 152 24.17 -6.70 10.68
C ARG A 152 23.70 -5.34 11.17
N CYS A 153 22.81 -5.38 12.15
CA CYS A 153 22.23 -4.21 12.78
C CYS A 153 22.35 -4.30 14.30
N VAL A 154 22.32 -3.13 14.95
CA VAL A 154 22.18 -3.01 16.39
C VAL A 154 20.82 -2.41 16.71
N VAL A 155 20.12 -2.98 17.70
CA VAL A 155 18.85 -2.47 18.17
C VAL A 155 19.05 -1.12 18.86
N ASN A 156 18.39 -0.09 18.34
CA ASN A 156 18.42 1.28 18.87
C ASN A 156 17.08 1.68 19.53
N GLY A 157 15.97 1.07 19.10
CA GLY A 157 14.66 1.19 19.75
C GLY A 157 14.14 -0.22 20.05
N PRO A 158 14.07 -0.64 21.33
CA PRO A 158 13.72 -2.00 21.70
C PRO A 158 12.22 -2.26 21.53
N GLY A 159 11.84 -3.53 21.45
CA GLY A 159 10.44 -3.94 21.40
C GLY A 159 10.27 -5.37 20.91
N ARG A 160 9.06 -5.69 20.45
CA ARG A 160 8.72 -7.03 19.97
C ARG A 160 8.36 -6.98 18.49
N VAL A 161 8.82 -7.99 17.75
CA VAL A 161 8.43 -8.19 16.36
C VAL A 161 7.82 -9.58 16.14
N ARG A 162 6.91 -9.63 15.17
CA ARG A 162 6.18 -10.83 14.75
C ARG A 162 6.30 -11.01 13.24
N SER A 163 5.94 -12.18 12.75
CA SER A 163 5.94 -12.50 11.33
C SER A 163 5.07 -11.52 10.55
N ARG A 164 5.46 -11.22 9.31
CA ARG A 164 4.70 -10.38 8.36
C ARG A 164 4.46 -8.92 8.78
N GLN A 165 5.03 -8.46 9.89
CA GLN A 165 5.00 -7.05 10.26
C GLN A 165 5.76 -6.19 9.24
N GLY A 166 5.33 -4.94 9.08
CA GLY A 166 5.94 -4.01 8.12
C GLY A 166 7.39 -3.69 8.49
N VAL A 167 8.23 -3.59 7.46
CA VAL A 167 9.60 -3.09 7.55
C VAL A 167 9.67 -1.80 6.73
N ASN A 168 10.20 -0.74 7.32
CA ASN A 168 10.41 0.54 6.66
C ASN A 168 11.89 0.92 6.66
N LEU A 169 12.37 1.41 5.53
CA LEU A 169 13.76 1.80 5.30
C LEU A 169 13.81 3.31 4.99
N PRO A 170 13.66 4.19 6.02
CA PRO A 170 13.61 5.63 5.80
C PRO A 170 14.95 6.14 5.25
N GLY A 171 14.89 6.88 4.13
CA GLY A 171 16.07 7.46 3.47
C GLY A 171 16.87 6.47 2.62
N VAL A 172 16.44 5.21 2.51
CA VAL A 172 17.07 4.22 1.64
C VAL A 172 16.37 4.23 0.28
N ALA A 173 17.14 4.49 -0.77
CA ALA A 173 16.65 4.41 -2.14
C ALA A 173 16.46 2.94 -2.53
N LEU A 174 15.22 2.47 -2.51
CA LEU A 174 14.89 1.09 -2.85
C LEU A 174 15.07 0.84 -4.35
N SER A 175 15.71 -0.27 -4.71
CA SER A 175 15.89 -0.70 -6.10
C SER A 175 14.61 -1.28 -6.74
N THR A 176 13.57 -1.60 -5.95
CA THR A 176 12.32 -2.15 -6.48
C THR A 176 11.56 -1.12 -7.31
N PRO A 177 10.91 -1.50 -8.42
CA PRO A 177 9.95 -0.64 -9.09
C PRO A 177 8.76 -0.32 -8.18
N SER A 178 8.11 0.83 -8.40
CA SER A 178 6.91 1.20 -7.64
C SER A 178 5.70 0.33 -8.03
N LEU A 179 5.73 -0.25 -9.24
CA LEU A 179 4.78 -1.25 -9.72
C LEU A 179 5.40 -2.66 -9.63
N THR A 180 4.98 -3.44 -8.63
CA THR A 180 5.45 -4.82 -8.45
C THR A 180 4.78 -5.80 -9.42
N GLU A 181 5.26 -7.05 -9.50
CA GLU A 181 4.61 -8.07 -10.33
C GLU A 181 3.17 -8.34 -9.88
N LYS A 182 2.95 -8.44 -8.56
CA LYS A 182 1.61 -8.55 -7.99
C LYS A 182 0.74 -7.34 -8.38
N ASP A 183 1.29 -6.13 -8.36
CA ASP A 183 0.51 -4.95 -8.75
C ASP A 183 0.15 -4.97 -10.24
N ARG A 184 0.93 -5.63 -11.11
CA ARG A 184 0.56 -5.82 -12.53
C ARG A 184 -0.61 -6.79 -12.67
N GLU A 185 -0.61 -7.88 -11.92
CA GLU A 185 -1.75 -8.82 -11.87
C GLU A 185 -3.01 -8.14 -11.33
N ASP A 186 -2.87 -7.39 -10.23
CA ASP A 186 -3.95 -6.61 -9.61
C ASP A 186 -4.49 -5.52 -10.54
N LEU A 187 -3.59 -4.84 -11.26
CA LEU A 187 -3.95 -3.83 -12.26
C LEU A 187 -4.75 -4.48 -13.40
N ALA A 188 -4.30 -5.60 -13.95
CA ALA A 188 -5.00 -6.31 -15.01
C ALA A 188 -6.43 -6.67 -14.56
N TRP A 189 -6.57 -7.19 -13.34
CA TRP A 189 -7.87 -7.49 -12.76
C TRP A 189 -8.74 -6.23 -12.59
N ALA A 190 -8.18 -5.14 -12.08
CA ALA A 190 -8.89 -3.87 -11.89
C ALA A 190 -9.40 -3.27 -13.21
N LEU A 191 -8.60 -3.39 -14.28
CA LEU A 191 -8.95 -2.95 -15.62
C LEU A 191 -10.06 -3.81 -16.26
N GLU A 192 -9.97 -5.13 -16.12
CA GLU A 192 -11.02 -6.07 -16.57
C GLU A 192 -12.36 -5.77 -15.88
N HIS A 193 -12.31 -5.43 -14.60
CA HIS A 193 -13.48 -5.12 -13.80
C HIS A 193 -13.91 -3.66 -13.90
N GLU A 194 -13.31 -2.84 -14.78
CA GLU A 194 -13.67 -1.44 -15.01
C GLU A 194 -13.73 -0.60 -13.72
N LEU A 195 -12.70 -0.69 -12.88
CA LEU A 195 -12.58 0.20 -11.71
C LEU A 195 -12.30 1.63 -12.17
N ASP A 196 -12.80 2.62 -11.41
CA ASP A 196 -12.76 4.04 -11.81
C ASP A 196 -11.40 4.71 -11.53
N PHE A 197 -10.71 4.25 -10.49
CA PHE A 197 -9.42 4.78 -10.05
C PHE A 197 -8.41 3.68 -9.76
N VAL A 198 -7.14 3.95 -10.02
CA VAL A 198 -6.01 3.11 -9.61
C VAL A 198 -5.06 3.93 -8.74
N GLY A 199 -4.92 3.53 -7.49
CA GLY A 199 -3.99 4.09 -6.53
C GLY A 199 -2.61 3.45 -6.63
N LEU A 200 -1.58 4.25 -6.90
CA LEU A 200 -0.19 3.80 -6.90
C LEU A 200 0.43 4.12 -5.53
N SER A 201 0.78 3.07 -4.78
CA SER A 201 1.47 3.19 -3.48
C SER A 201 2.95 3.49 -3.64
N PHE A 202 3.55 4.12 -2.63
CA PHE A 202 4.99 4.39 -2.57
C PHE A 202 5.57 5.10 -3.81
N VAL A 203 4.82 6.03 -4.41
CA VAL A 203 5.33 6.85 -5.52
C VAL A 203 6.57 7.61 -5.04
N ARG A 204 7.62 7.63 -5.86
CA ARG A 204 8.87 8.35 -5.61
C ARG A 204 9.16 9.40 -6.66
N SER A 205 8.66 9.23 -7.88
CA SER A 205 8.94 10.14 -8.99
C SER A 205 7.82 10.18 -10.02
N GLY A 206 7.82 11.20 -10.89
CA GLY A 206 6.91 11.26 -12.04
C GLY A 206 7.06 10.08 -13.00
N LYS A 207 8.27 9.49 -13.05
CA LYS A 207 8.53 8.28 -13.84
C LYS A 207 7.67 7.09 -13.39
N ASP A 208 7.49 6.91 -12.08
CA ASP A 208 6.67 5.80 -11.55
C ASP A 208 5.22 5.90 -12.03
N VAL A 209 4.68 7.13 -12.08
CA VAL A 209 3.31 7.40 -12.54
C VAL A 209 3.20 7.14 -14.05
N ARG A 210 4.21 7.53 -14.81
CA ARG A 210 4.28 7.27 -16.25
C ARG A 210 4.34 5.78 -16.57
N GLU A 211 5.12 5.01 -15.82
CA GLU A 211 5.17 3.54 -15.98
C GLU A 211 3.80 2.89 -15.75
N LEU A 212 3.04 3.34 -14.75
CA LEU A 212 1.66 2.87 -14.54
C LEU A 212 0.74 3.30 -15.71
N ARG A 213 0.84 4.54 -16.18
CA ARG A 213 0.05 5.05 -17.31
C ARG A 213 0.32 4.28 -18.59
N GLU A 214 1.58 3.95 -18.86
CA GLU A 214 1.99 3.11 -19.98
C GLU A 214 1.42 1.69 -19.86
N ALA A 215 1.46 1.09 -18.66
CA ALA A 215 0.87 -0.23 -18.41
C ALA A 215 -0.65 -0.23 -18.66
N ILE A 216 -1.37 0.79 -18.18
CA ILE A 216 -2.81 0.96 -18.44
C ILE A 216 -3.07 1.11 -19.94
N THR A 217 -2.30 1.96 -20.62
CA THR A 217 -2.48 2.23 -22.06
C THR A 217 -2.23 0.97 -22.90
N ALA A 218 -1.19 0.20 -22.55
CA ALA A 218 -0.84 -1.04 -23.24
C ALA A 218 -1.94 -2.11 -23.11
N ALA A 219 -2.64 -2.15 -21.97
CA ALA A 219 -3.75 -3.07 -21.73
C ALA A 219 -5.03 -2.74 -22.53
N LYS A 220 -5.13 -1.52 -23.09
CA LYS A 220 -6.29 -1.04 -23.88
C LYS A 220 -7.64 -1.33 -23.21
N PRO A 221 -7.83 -0.90 -21.95
CA PRO A 221 -9.05 -1.20 -21.20
C PRO A 221 -10.26 -0.53 -21.84
N LYS A 222 -11.45 -1.10 -21.62
CA LYS A 222 -12.71 -0.53 -22.08
C LYS A 222 -13.00 0.84 -21.45
N VAL A 223 -12.61 1.00 -20.18
CA VAL A 223 -12.67 2.25 -19.43
C VAL A 223 -11.27 2.53 -18.89
N THR A 224 -10.73 3.72 -19.15
CA THR A 224 -9.43 4.12 -18.61
C THR A 224 -9.62 4.69 -17.21
N PRO A 225 -9.06 4.08 -16.15
CA PRO A 225 -9.15 4.63 -14.80
C PRO A 225 -8.29 5.87 -14.64
N LEU A 226 -8.63 6.70 -13.64
CA LEU A 226 -7.79 7.81 -13.20
C LEU A 226 -6.71 7.31 -12.24
N ILE A 227 -5.49 7.81 -12.39
CA ILE A 227 -4.36 7.47 -11.53
C ILE A 227 -4.37 8.36 -10.28
N VAL A 228 -4.32 7.72 -9.11
CA VAL A 228 -4.18 8.37 -7.81
C VAL A 228 -2.78 8.10 -7.26
N SER A 229 -1.89 9.09 -7.31
CA SER A 229 -0.53 8.96 -6.76
C SER A 229 -0.54 9.13 -5.25
N LYS A 230 -0.04 8.15 -4.51
CA LYS A 230 0.05 8.19 -3.05
C LYS A 230 1.41 8.73 -2.62
N ILE A 231 1.40 9.88 -1.96
CA ILE A 231 2.58 10.58 -1.48
C ILE A 231 2.89 10.10 -0.07
N GLU A 232 3.92 9.25 0.05
CA GLU A 232 4.30 8.51 1.28
C GLU A 232 5.81 8.61 1.57
N LYS A 233 6.61 8.98 0.58
CA LYS A 233 8.07 8.94 0.59
C LYS A 233 8.64 10.35 0.46
N MET A 234 9.83 10.57 1.00
CA MET A 234 10.43 11.91 0.92
C MET A 234 10.85 12.26 -0.50
N GLU A 235 11.32 11.27 -1.23
CA GLU A 235 11.66 11.35 -2.65
C GLU A 235 10.48 11.88 -3.48
N ALA A 236 9.24 11.50 -3.11
CA ALA A 236 8.03 11.97 -3.76
C ALA A 236 7.76 13.46 -3.52
N ILE A 237 8.21 14.00 -2.37
CA ILE A 237 8.12 15.42 -2.07
C ILE A 237 9.17 16.18 -2.88
N ASP A 238 10.37 15.62 -3.02
CA ASP A 238 11.46 16.22 -3.79
C ASP A 238 11.14 16.27 -5.30
N ASP A 239 10.39 15.28 -5.83
CA ASP A 239 9.96 15.19 -7.24
C ASP A 239 8.46 15.51 -7.45
N LEU A 240 7.86 16.27 -6.52
CA LEU A 240 6.41 16.48 -6.48
C LEU A 240 5.86 17.11 -7.78
N ASP A 241 6.54 18.10 -8.36
CA ASP A 241 6.09 18.77 -9.58
C ASP A 241 5.97 17.83 -10.78
N ALA A 242 6.92 16.89 -10.90
CA ALA A 242 6.88 15.88 -11.95
C ALA A 242 5.73 14.88 -11.71
N ILE A 243 5.49 14.50 -10.47
CA ILE A 243 4.35 13.62 -10.10
C ILE A 243 3.02 14.31 -10.42
N LEU A 244 2.87 15.59 -10.05
CA LEU A 244 1.66 16.38 -10.30
C LEU A 244 1.37 16.57 -11.79
N THR A 245 2.42 16.60 -12.63
CA THR A 245 2.27 16.69 -14.09
C THR A 245 1.70 15.40 -14.70
N GLU A 246 1.97 14.25 -14.09
CA GLU A 246 1.65 12.93 -14.63
C GLU A 246 0.41 12.29 -14.01
N THR A 247 -0.05 12.77 -12.84
CA THR A 247 -1.13 12.16 -12.05
C THR A 247 -2.49 12.82 -12.29
N ASP A 248 -3.57 12.06 -12.11
CA ASP A 248 -4.94 12.58 -12.21
C ASP A 248 -5.47 13.06 -10.85
N ALA A 249 -4.97 12.47 -9.76
CA ALA A 249 -5.26 12.88 -8.39
C ALA A 249 -4.12 12.50 -7.43
N VAL A 250 -4.04 13.19 -6.30
CA VAL A 250 -3.07 12.89 -5.24
C VAL A 250 -3.77 12.42 -3.98
N MET A 251 -3.20 11.41 -3.34
CA MET A 251 -3.55 10.98 -1.99
C MET A 251 -2.40 11.28 -1.04
N VAL A 252 -2.63 12.15 -0.06
CA VAL A 252 -1.69 12.43 1.02
C VAL A 252 -1.79 11.32 2.06
N ALA A 253 -0.95 10.30 1.93
CA ALA A 253 -0.96 9.11 2.77
C ALA A 253 -0.01 9.31 3.97
N ARG A 254 -0.59 9.82 5.06
CA ARG A 254 0.14 10.31 6.26
C ARG A 254 0.62 9.22 7.24
N GLY A 255 0.35 7.94 6.95
CA GLY A 255 0.64 6.82 7.85
C GLY A 255 2.06 6.32 7.67
#